data_AF-A0A1Q3FT79-F1
#
_entry.id   AF-A0A1Q3FT79-F1
#
_cell.length_a   1.000
_cell.length_b   1.000
_cell.length_c   1.000
_cell.angle_alpha   90.00
_cell.angle_beta   90.00
_cell.angle_gamma   90.00
#
_symmetry.space_group_name_H-M   'P 1'
#
loop_
_entity.id
_entity.type
_entity.pdbx_description
1 polymer ?
#
loop_
_entity_poly.entity_id
_entity_poly.type
_entity_poly.pdbx_seq_one_letter_code
_entity_poly.pdbx_strand_id
1 'polypeptide(L)'
;MFCLKVVTTFLLITALCCHANFTNRQKRIIHSHVEECAADLGIKEYDKLEVLGVSGRQTSSDETVLRLMHCLILRLEFIDCDGVFSMDNFAAFISDGHDNMDQLPAVFKECVDRVKGTPEQKSFQLYRCLFSQHKFEM
;
A
#
# COMPACT_ATOMS: atom_id res chain seq x y z
N MET A 1 -28.70 6.78 41.80
CA MET A 1 -28.70 5.97 40.56
C MET A 1 -28.25 6.85 39.37
N PHE A 2 -26.97 7.26 39.34
CA PHE A 2 -26.44 8.22 38.34
C PHE A 2 -25.07 7.82 37.73
N CYS A 3 -24.54 6.63 38.01
CA CYS A 3 -23.18 6.24 37.56
C CYS A 3 -23.10 5.37 36.29
N LEU A 4 -24.21 5.00 35.65
CA LEU A 4 -24.18 4.00 34.55
C LEU A 4 -24.38 4.59 33.14
N LYS A 5 -24.72 5.88 33.00
CA LYS A 5 -25.03 6.48 31.69
C LYS A 5 -23.89 7.29 31.05
N VAL A 6 -22.84 7.63 31.79
CA VAL A 6 -21.73 8.47 31.28
C VAL A 6 -20.61 7.64 30.64
N VAL A 7 -20.45 6.38 31.05
CA VAL A 7 -19.37 5.51 30.56
C VAL A 7 -19.64 4.98 29.15
N THR A 8 -20.91 4.80 28.77
CA THR A 8 -21.30 4.23 27.48
C THR A 8 -21.18 5.19 26.30
N THR A 9 -21.15 6.51 26.52
CA THR A 9 -21.04 7.49 25.43
C THR A 9 -19.59 7.77 25.01
N PHE A 10 -18.61 7.51 25.89
CA PHE A 10 -17.19 7.75 25.57
C PHE A 10 -16.57 6.65 24.70
N LEU A 11 -17.14 5.43 24.71
CA LEU A 11 -16.63 4.27 23.95
C LEU A 11 -17.00 4.25 22.46
N LEU A 12 -17.91 5.13 22.01
CA LEU A 12 -18.36 5.20 20.61
C LEU A 12 -17.57 6.22 19.76
N ILE A 13 -16.86 7.16 20.39
CA ILE A 13 -16.09 8.20 19.66
C ILE A 13 -14.70 7.69 19.28
N THR A 14 -14.16 6.71 19.99
CA THR A 14 -12.83 6.12 19.69
C THR A 14 -12.85 5.09 18.57
N ALA A 15 -14.01 4.70 18.05
CA ALA A 15 -14.15 3.67 17.01
C ALA A 15 -14.24 4.21 15.58
N LEU A 16 -14.08 5.52 15.35
CA LEU A 16 -14.47 6.18 14.09
C LEU A 16 -13.36 6.90 13.32
N CYS A 17 -12.09 6.75 13.70
CA CYS A 17 -10.97 7.43 13.00
C CYS A 17 -9.84 6.51 12.53
N CYS A 18 -10.07 5.19 12.57
CA CYS A 18 -9.10 4.22 12.15
C CYS A 18 -9.44 3.79 10.72
N HIS A 19 -8.92 4.52 9.75
CA HIS A 19 -8.75 4.01 8.39
C HIS A 19 -7.29 4.23 8.08
N ALA A 20 -6.53 3.16 7.91
CA ALA A 20 -5.11 3.26 7.65
C ALA A 20 -4.88 3.72 6.22
N ASN A 21 -4.82 5.03 6.08
CA ASN A 21 -4.43 5.70 4.86
C ASN A 21 -2.95 6.02 4.97
N PHE A 22 -2.25 5.98 3.83
CA PHE A 22 -0.91 6.55 3.76
C PHE A 22 -0.88 7.96 4.37
N THR A 23 0.15 8.25 5.16
CA THR A 23 0.42 9.57 5.70
C THR A 23 0.60 10.58 4.58
N ASN A 24 0.49 11.87 4.90
CA ASN A 24 0.77 12.92 3.92
C ASN A 24 2.22 12.86 3.41
N ARG A 25 3.16 12.32 4.21
CA ARG A 25 4.55 12.12 3.78
C ARG A 25 4.66 10.98 2.77
N GLN A 26 4.11 9.81 3.09
CA GLN A 26 4.07 8.67 2.17
C GLN A 26 3.38 9.01 0.85
N LYS A 27 2.24 9.73 0.90
CA LYS A 27 1.52 10.19 -0.31
C LYS A 27 2.39 11.07 -1.21
N ARG A 28 3.16 12.01 -0.64
CA ARG A 28 4.08 12.85 -1.43
C ARG A 28 5.20 12.05 -2.08
N ILE A 29 5.75 11.07 -1.36
CA ILE A 29 6.80 10.18 -1.89
C ILE A 29 6.23 9.33 -3.03
N ILE A 30 5.07 8.70 -2.83
CA ILE A 30 4.38 7.93 -3.86
C ILE A 30 4.10 8.79 -5.08
N HIS A 31 3.51 9.97 -4.90
CA HIS A 31 3.20 10.89 -5.98
C HIS A 31 4.43 11.26 -6.81
N SER A 32 5.53 11.65 -6.15
CA SER A 32 6.80 11.98 -6.82
C SER A 32 7.31 10.82 -7.68
N HIS A 33 7.30 9.59 -7.14
CA HIS A 33 7.76 8.43 -7.91
C HIS A 33 6.79 8.00 -9.00
N VAL A 34 5.48 8.16 -8.80
CA VAL A 34 4.48 7.91 -9.84
C VAL A 34 4.64 8.89 -11.00
N GLU A 35 4.86 10.18 -10.72
CA GLU A 35 5.11 11.20 -11.74
C GLU A 35 6.38 10.87 -12.55
N GLU A 36 7.48 10.54 -11.88
CA GLU A 36 8.73 10.13 -12.53
C GLU A 36 8.54 8.87 -13.39
N CYS A 37 7.89 7.84 -12.85
CA CYS A 37 7.61 6.61 -13.58
C CYS A 37 6.69 6.84 -14.78
N ALA A 38 5.67 7.69 -14.63
CA ALA A 38 4.78 8.04 -15.72
C ALA A 38 5.52 8.78 -16.83
N ALA A 39 6.44 9.69 -16.48
CA ALA A 39 7.29 10.37 -17.43
C ALA A 39 8.20 9.39 -18.18
N ASP A 40 8.88 8.49 -17.47
CA ASP A 40 9.78 7.47 -18.06
C ASP A 40 9.02 6.52 -19.01
N LEU A 41 7.75 6.21 -18.69
CA LEU A 41 6.90 5.30 -19.46
C LEU A 41 6.03 6.01 -20.52
N GLY A 42 6.03 7.35 -20.57
CA GLY A 42 5.20 8.14 -21.48
C GLY A 42 3.69 8.10 -21.19
N ILE A 43 3.29 7.92 -19.92
CA ILE A 43 1.90 7.82 -19.48
C ILE A 43 1.35 9.23 -19.20
N LYS A 44 0.36 9.67 -19.97
CA LYS A 44 -0.19 11.04 -19.85
C LYS A 44 -1.30 11.20 -18.81
N GLU A 45 -2.07 10.14 -18.52
CA GLU A 45 -3.22 10.20 -17.59
C GLU A 45 -2.95 9.44 -16.29
N TYR A 46 -1.74 9.57 -15.74
CA TYR A 46 -1.32 8.81 -14.57
C TYR A 46 -2.10 9.17 -13.30
N ASP A 47 -2.63 10.39 -13.19
CA ASP A 47 -3.38 10.86 -12.01
C ASP A 47 -4.55 9.93 -11.65
N LYS A 48 -5.26 9.42 -12.66
CA LYS A 48 -6.39 8.49 -12.46
C LYS A 48 -5.89 7.15 -11.90
N LEU A 49 -4.75 6.68 -12.41
CA LEU A 49 -4.12 5.43 -11.96
C LEU A 49 -3.58 5.57 -10.54
N GLU A 50 -2.98 6.72 -10.22
CA GLU A 50 -2.50 7.02 -8.88
C GLU A 50 -3.65 7.01 -7.86
N VAL A 51 -4.75 7.71 -8.15
CA VAL A 51 -5.92 7.76 -7.26
C VAL A 51 -6.48 6.35 -7.01
N LEU A 52 -6.54 5.50 -8.04
CA LEU A 52 -7.00 4.12 -7.89
C LEU A 52 -6.00 3.26 -7.10
N GLY A 53 -4.70 3.43 -7.33
CA GLY A 53 -3.62 2.71 -6.63
C GLY A 53 -3.55 3.07 -5.15
N VAL A 54 -3.48 4.36 -4.82
CA VAL A 54 -3.41 4.87 -3.43
C VAL A 54 -4.65 4.50 -2.62
N SER A 55 -5.81 4.34 -3.27
CA SER A 55 -7.06 3.93 -2.61
C SER A 55 -7.29 2.41 -2.56
N GLY A 56 -6.35 1.58 -3.06
CA GLY A 56 -6.53 0.13 -3.10
C GLY A 56 -7.57 -0.36 -4.13
N ARG A 57 -8.14 0.56 -4.91
CA ARG A 57 -9.23 0.27 -5.87
C ARG A 57 -8.74 -0.11 -7.26
N GLN A 58 -7.43 -0.13 -7.49
CA GLN A 58 -6.87 -0.60 -8.75
C GLN A 58 -7.15 -2.10 -8.95
N THR A 59 -7.95 -2.41 -9.97
CA THR A 59 -8.35 -3.78 -10.34
C THR A 59 -7.85 -4.18 -11.73
N SER A 60 -7.55 -3.22 -12.61
CA SER A 60 -7.01 -3.52 -13.93
C SER A 60 -5.56 -3.99 -13.80
N SER A 61 -5.24 -5.09 -14.49
CA SER A 61 -3.89 -5.63 -14.68
C SER A 61 -3.41 -5.42 -16.12
N ASP A 62 -3.83 -4.32 -16.76
CA ASP A 62 -3.34 -3.97 -18.08
C ASP A 62 -1.84 -3.64 -18.04
N GLU A 63 -1.19 -3.74 -19.20
CA GLU A 63 0.26 -3.59 -19.34
C GLU A 63 0.77 -2.24 -18.80
N THR A 64 0.01 -1.17 -18.99
CA THR A 64 0.34 0.18 -18.50
C THR A 64 0.37 0.21 -16.98
N VAL A 65 -0.66 -0.34 -16.33
CA VAL A 65 -0.75 -0.41 -14.86
C VAL A 65 0.35 -1.29 -14.29
N LEU A 66 0.60 -2.45 -14.91
CA LEU A 66 1.65 -3.37 -14.47
C LEU A 66 3.02 -2.69 -14.49
N ARG A 67 3.36 -2.00 -15.58
CA ARG A 67 4.63 -1.28 -15.72
C ARG A 67 4.76 -0.11 -14.76
N LEU A 68 3.70 0.70 -14.61
CA LEU A 68 3.71 1.82 -13.69
C LEU A 68 3.89 1.35 -12.23
N MET A 69 3.14 0.32 -11.83
CA MET A 69 3.23 -0.26 -10.50
C MET A 69 4.61 -0.88 -10.23
N HIS A 70 5.16 -1.58 -11.22
CA HIS A 70 6.51 -2.14 -11.10
C HIS A 70 7.56 -1.05 -10.93
N CYS A 71 7.51 0.00 -11.75
CA CYS A 71 8.42 1.14 -11.64
C CYS A 71 8.33 1.80 -10.26
N LEU A 72 7.11 2.00 -9.74
CA LEU A 72 6.91 2.54 -8.39
C LEU A 72 7.54 1.65 -7.31
N ILE A 73 7.29 0.35 -7.36
CA ILE A 73 7.81 -0.61 -6.36
C ILE A 73 9.34 -0.73 -6.45
N LEU A 74 9.92 -0.62 -7.64
CA LEU A 74 11.37 -0.54 -7.84
C LEU A 74 11.96 0.76 -7.24
N ARG A 75 11.36 1.91 -7.52
CA ARG A 75 11.84 3.21 -7.00
C ARG A 75 11.71 3.34 -5.48
N LEU A 76 10.71 2.68 -4.89
CA LEU A 76 10.56 2.55 -3.44
C LEU A 76 11.50 1.50 -2.84
N GLU A 77 12.30 0.81 -3.66
CA GLU A 77 13.24 -0.24 -3.26
C GLU A 77 12.56 -1.40 -2.52
N PHE A 78 11.27 -1.64 -2.82
CA PHE A 78 10.53 -2.77 -2.26
C PHE A 78 10.81 -4.05 -3.02
N ILE A 79 11.29 -3.94 -4.25
CA ILE A 79 11.77 -5.03 -5.08
C ILE A 79 13.08 -4.59 -5.73
N ASP A 80 14.01 -5.52 -5.93
CA ASP A 80 15.20 -5.29 -6.73
C ASP A 80 15.01 -5.69 -8.20
N CYS A 81 16.05 -5.49 -9.01
CA CYS A 81 16.05 -5.84 -10.43
C CYS A 81 15.92 -7.35 -10.70
N ASP A 82 16.27 -8.20 -9.72
CA ASP A 82 16.13 -9.66 -9.80
C ASP A 82 14.73 -10.13 -9.37
N GLY A 83 13.88 -9.20 -8.93
CA GLY A 83 12.51 -9.48 -8.49
C GLY A 83 12.43 -10.01 -7.06
N VAL A 84 13.45 -9.77 -6.24
CA VAL A 84 13.49 -10.12 -4.81
C VAL A 84 12.91 -8.97 -4.00
N PHE A 85 11.95 -9.28 -3.13
CA PHE A 85 11.28 -8.27 -2.32
C PHE A 85 12.05 -7.94 -1.03
N SER A 86 12.13 -6.66 -0.69
CA SER A 86 12.73 -6.14 0.55
C SER A 86 11.66 -5.88 1.59
N MET A 87 11.52 -6.81 2.53
CA MET A 87 10.64 -6.64 3.70
C MET A 87 11.07 -5.44 4.53
N ASP A 88 12.37 -5.20 4.68
CA ASP A 88 12.92 -4.15 5.54
C ASP A 88 12.55 -2.76 5.00
N ASN A 89 12.71 -2.53 3.70
CA ASN A 89 12.34 -1.26 3.06
C ASN A 89 10.82 -1.05 3.09
N PHE A 90 10.05 -2.11 2.85
CA PHE A 90 8.59 -2.04 2.96
C PHE A 90 8.14 -1.72 4.39
N ALA A 91 8.70 -2.39 5.40
CA ALA A 91 8.38 -2.15 6.81
C ALA A 91 8.78 -0.75 7.25
N ALA A 92 9.96 -0.28 6.87
CA ALA A 92 10.41 1.08 7.15
C ALA A 92 9.44 2.11 6.54
N PHE A 93 9.00 1.90 5.31
CA PHE A 93 8.02 2.78 4.67
C PHE A 93 6.68 2.78 5.40
N ILE A 94 6.12 1.61 5.71
CA ILE A 94 4.81 1.48 6.37
C ILE A 94 4.83 1.92 7.83
N SER A 95 5.97 1.79 8.54
CA SER A 95 6.09 2.23 9.94
C SER A 95 5.84 3.73 10.15
N ASP A 96 5.94 4.54 9.10
CA ASP A 96 5.55 5.95 9.11
C ASP A 96 4.01 6.06 9.23
N GLY A 97 3.52 6.21 10.45
CA GLY A 97 2.09 6.46 10.74
C GLY A 97 1.25 5.23 11.07
N HIS A 98 1.87 4.06 11.30
CA HIS A 98 1.17 2.83 11.67
C HIS A 98 1.83 2.17 12.89
N ASP A 99 1.06 1.97 13.97
CA ASP A 99 1.57 1.41 15.23
C ASP A 99 1.47 -0.12 15.32
N ASN A 100 0.64 -0.76 14.48
CA ASN A 100 0.39 -2.20 14.52
C ASN A 100 1.19 -2.97 13.46
N MET A 101 2.50 -3.04 13.67
CA MET A 101 3.45 -3.64 12.72
C MET A 101 3.68 -5.15 12.94
N ASP A 102 3.16 -5.72 14.03
CA ASP A 102 3.43 -7.11 14.45
C ASP A 102 2.97 -8.15 13.41
N GLN A 103 1.89 -7.85 12.69
CA GLN A 103 1.34 -8.74 11.66
C GLN A 103 2.02 -8.56 10.30
N LEU A 104 2.79 -7.48 10.11
CA LEU A 104 3.41 -7.14 8.83
C LEU A 104 4.28 -8.26 8.26
N PRO A 105 5.20 -8.88 9.03
CA PRO A 105 6.07 -9.92 8.50
C PRO A 105 5.29 -11.14 7.98
N ALA A 106 4.26 -11.56 8.72
CA ALA A 106 3.47 -12.72 8.35
C ALA A 106 2.65 -12.47 7.08
N VAL A 107 1.99 -11.31 6.99
CA VAL A 107 1.17 -10.97 5.82
C VAL A 107 2.03 -10.70 4.59
N PHE A 108 3.14 -9.99 4.75
CA PHE A 108 4.05 -9.72 3.64
C PHE A 108 4.61 -11.03 3.07
N LYS A 109 5.07 -11.94 3.96
CA LYS A 109 5.51 -13.27 3.55
C LYS A 109 4.41 -14.06 2.84
N GLU A 110 3.19 -14.08 3.38
CA GLU A 110 2.04 -14.74 2.76
C GLU A 110 1.80 -14.21 1.33
N CYS A 111 1.92 -12.90 1.13
CA CYS A 111 1.74 -12.29 -0.17
C CYS A 111 2.88 -12.62 -1.13
N VAL A 112 4.14 -12.47 -0.70
CA VAL A 112 5.33 -12.77 -1.51
C VAL A 112 5.35 -14.24 -1.95
N ASP A 113 5.00 -15.18 -1.08
CA ASP A 113 4.98 -16.62 -1.41
C ASP A 113 3.93 -16.96 -2.50
N ARG A 114 2.93 -16.10 -2.70
CA ARG A 114 1.84 -16.30 -3.68
C ARG A 114 2.10 -15.67 -5.04
N VAL A 115 3.01 -14.70 -5.14
CA VAL A 115 3.25 -13.98 -6.39
C VAL A 115 3.98 -14.84 -7.42
N LYS A 116 3.57 -14.76 -8.69
CA LYS A 116 4.15 -15.53 -9.80
C LYS A 116 4.20 -14.71 -11.07
N GLY A 117 5.05 -15.14 -12.00
CA GLY A 117 5.17 -14.54 -13.34
C GLY A 117 6.33 -13.55 -13.46
N THR A 118 6.19 -12.57 -14.35
CA THR A 118 7.20 -11.52 -14.60
C THR A 118 7.33 -10.57 -13.40
N PRO A 119 8.42 -9.80 -13.29
CA PRO A 119 8.59 -8.80 -12.21
C PRO A 119 7.41 -7.83 -12.08
N GLU A 120 6.82 -7.40 -13.21
CA GLU A 120 5.66 -6.51 -13.21
C GLU A 120 4.41 -7.20 -12.68
N GLN A 121 4.19 -8.46 -13.09
CA GLN A 121 3.07 -9.26 -12.60
C GLN A 121 3.20 -9.52 -11.09
N LYS A 122 4.41 -9.84 -10.62
CA LYS A 122 4.70 -10.03 -9.20
C LYS A 122 4.44 -8.76 -8.39
N SER A 123 4.90 -7.61 -8.89
CA SER A 123 4.71 -6.30 -8.27
C SER A 123 3.22 -5.97 -8.08
N PHE A 124 2.42 -6.16 -9.13
CA PHE A 124 0.99 -5.94 -9.07
C PHE A 124 0.26 -6.95 -8.16
N GLN A 125 0.64 -8.22 -8.20
CA GLN A 125 0.07 -9.26 -7.33
C GLN A 125 0.39 -9.00 -5.85
N LEU A 126 1.61 -8.56 -5.53
CA LEU A 126 1.99 -8.17 -4.18
C LEU A 126 1.13 -7.01 -3.69
N TYR A 127 1.03 -5.93 -4.48
CA TYR A 127 0.15 -4.79 -4.20
C TYR A 127 -1.29 -5.25 -3.91
N ARG A 128 -1.86 -6.06 -4.82
CA ARG A 128 -3.23 -6.60 -4.70
C ARG A 128 -3.42 -7.40 -3.41
N CYS A 129 -2.44 -8.24 -3.08
CA CYS A 129 -2.49 -9.08 -1.90
C CYS A 129 -2.45 -8.23 -0.63
N LEU A 130 -1.50 -7.31 -0.51
CA LEU A 130 -1.34 -6.46 0.68
C LEU A 130 -2.60 -5.64 0.96
N PHE A 131 -3.21 -5.03 -0.08
CA PHE A 131 -4.47 -4.30 0.07
C PHE A 131 -5.68 -5.20 0.37
N SER A 132 -5.70 -6.45 -0.10
CA SER A 132 -6.82 -7.39 0.18
C SER A 132 -6.84 -7.93 1.60
N GLN A 133 -5.73 -7.79 2.33
CA GLN A 133 -5.61 -8.38 3.65
C GLN A 133 -6.41 -7.60 4.68
N HIS A 134 -6.74 -6.31 4.44
CA HIS A 134 -7.43 -5.43 5.39
C HIS A 134 -6.82 -5.41 6.81
N LYS A 135 -5.65 -6.02 7.01
CA LYS A 135 -4.96 -6.21 8.31
C LYS A 135 -4.08 -5.03 8.69
N PHE A 136 -3.80 -4.18 7.71
CA PHE A 136 -3.12 -2.91 7.91
C PHE A 136 -4.06 -1.74 7.84
N GLU A 137 -5.35 -1.97 7.56
CA GLU A 137 -6.45 -1.05 7.84
C GLU A 137 -6.67 -1.09 9.36
N MET A 138 -6.59 0.06 10.04
CA MET A 138 -6.79 0.16 11.48
C MET A 138 -8.24 -0.03 11.85
#